data_AF-A0A1Q7VYT7-F1
#
_entry.id   AF-A0A1Q7VYT7-F1
#
_cell.length_a   1.000
_cell.length_b   1.000
_cell.length_c   1.000
_cell.angle_alpha   90.00
_cell.angle_beta   90.00
_cell.angle_gamma   90.00
#
_symmetry.space_group_name_H-M   'P 1'
#
loop_
_entity.id
_entity.type
_entity.pdbx_description
1 polymer ?
#
loop_
_entity_poly.entity_id
_entity_poly.type
_entity_poly.pdbx_seq_one_letter_code
_entity_poly.pdbx_strand_id
1 'polypeptide(L)'
;MMSPIRANSILPARREDIELHTADGLTLVGELARPADRDPVATLICLHPLPTHGGMMDSHVFRKAAWRLPALAGLAVLRFNTRGTGSLRGTSEGSFDGGAGERFDVAAAIEHAEFVSPPLRTISEPELAAWAGNGKPLTALVPEFDDYLRPDEARERFAVVPQCEVVGVPGAKHLWVGDAETVLDEVVKRVVPAAYPLPRQWDGPMEYGDASAYANRTVAAFADLPTTPRPRH
;
A
#
# COMPACT_ATOMS: atom_id res chain seq x y z
N MET A 1 25.83 17.25 6.44
CA MET A 1 25.11 17.43 7.72
C MET A 1 23.87 16.56 7.66
N MET A 2 23.61 15.74 8.69
CA MET A 2 22.39 14.93 8.76
C MET A 2 21.18 15.85 9.01
N SER A 3 20.11 15.67 8.22
CA SER A 3 18.86 16.41 8.30
C SER A 3 17.71 15.50 8.76
N PRO A 4 16.74 15.99 9.54
CA PRO A 4 15.62 15.17 10.01
C PRO A 4 14.69 14.77 8.86
N ILE A 5 14.29 13.50 8.82
CA ILE A 5 13.26 13.00 7.90
C ILE A 5 11.88 13.40 8.47
N ARG A 6 11.11 14.14 7.68
CA ARG A 6 9.80 14.69 8.03
C ARG A 6 8.69 14.00 7.26
N ALA A 7 7.44 14.25 7.66
CA ALA A 7 6.25 13.66 7.04
C ALA A 7 6.20 13.78 5.51
N ASN A 8 6.71 14.88 4.95
CA ASN A 8 6.73 15.18 3.52
C ASN A 8 8.10 15.02 2.85
N SER A 9 9.07 14.41 3.53
CA SER A 9 10.39 14.13 2.96
C SER A 9 10.31 13.15 1.81
N ILE A 10 10.87 13.55 0.66
CA ILE A 10 11.03 12.74 -0.54
C ILE A 10 12.52 12.45 -0.72
N LEU A 11 12.90 11.19 -0.59
CA LEU A 11 14.27 10.73 -0.76
C LEU A 11 14.53 10.28 -2.20
N PRO A 12 15.80 10.22 -2.63
CA PRO A 12 16.17 9.86 -4.00
C PRO A 12 15.61 8.50 -4.41
N ALA A 13 14.95 8.47 -5.56
CA ALA A 13 14.38 7.27 -6.17
C ALA A 13 14.15 7.51 -7.66
N ARG A 14 14.17 6.45 -8.47
CA ARG A 14 13.62 6.47 -9.84
C ARG A 14 12.10 6.31 -9.72
N ARG A 15 11.32 7.27 -10.21
CA ARG A 15 9.85 7.25 -10.13
C ARG A 15 9.28 7.31 -11.53
N GLU A 16 8.44 6.34 -11.85
CA GLU A 16 7.87 6.16 -13.17
C GLU A 16 6.35 6.05 -13.02
N ASP A 17 5.61 6.84 -13.80
CA ASP A 17 4.18 6.61 -13.98
C ASP A 17 4.01 5.38 -14.88
N ILE A 18 3.10 4.49 -14.48
CA ILE A 18 2.89 3.22 -15.17
C ILE A 18 1.41 3.00 -15.46
N GLU A 19 1.16 2.15 -16.45
CA GLU A 19 -0.14 1.58 -16.73
C GLU A 19 -0.10 0.07 -16.47
N LEU A 20 -1.16 -0.44 -15.84
CA LEU A 20 -1.37 -1.87 -15.62
C LEU A 20 -2.52 -2.32 -16.51
N HIS A 21 -2.32 -3.39 -17.28
CA HIS A 21 -3.38 -3.96 -18.12
C HIS A 21 -3.92 -5.21 -17.45
N THR A 22 -5.23 -5.21 -17.18
CA THR A 22 -5.89 -6.34 -16.54
C THR A 22 -6.29 -7.41 -17.55
N ALA A 23 -6.40 -8.65 -17.10
CA ALA A 23 -6.84 -9.76 -17.96
C ALA A 23 -8.28 -9.58 -18.50
N ASP A 24 -9.10 -8.76 -17.83
CA ASP A 24 -10.44 -8.38 -18.29
C ASP A 24 -10.47 -7.09 -19.14
N GLY A 25 -9.30 -6.58 -19.55
CA GLY A 25 -9.16 -5.56 -20.59
C GLY A 25 -9.22 -4.11 -20.12
N LEU A 26 -9.02 -3.85 -18.82
CA LEU A 26 -8.95 -2.50 -18.27
C LEU A 26 -7.51 -2.00 -18.16
N THR A 27 -7.35 -0.69 -18.30
CA THR A 27 -6.11 0.02 -18.01
C THR A 27 -6.22 0.73 -16.67
N LEU A 28 -5.26 0.46 -15.78
CA LEU A 28 -5.18 1.05 -14.45
C LEU A 28 -3.96 1.97 -14.37
N VAL A 29 -4.11 3.10 -13.68
CA VAL A 29 -3.03 4.06 -13.47
C VAL A 29 -2.24 3.74 -12.20
N GLY A 30 -0.91 3.85 -12.25
CA GLY A 30 -0.04 3.62 -11.11
C GLY A 30 1.27 4.39 -11.15
N GLU A 31 2.06 4.19 -10.09
CA GLU A 31 3.43 4.70 -9.93
C GLU A 31 4.32 3.57 -9.40
N LEU A 32 5.49 3.41 -10.03
CA LEU A 32 6.57 2.56 -9.55
C LEU A 32 7.74 3.43 -9.06
N ALA A 33 8.08 3.31 -7.77
CA ALA A 33 9.25 3.94 -7.17
C ALA A 33 10.33 2.89 -6.91
N ARG A 34 11.56 3.10 -7.42
CA ARG A 34 12.70 2.18 -7.27
C ARG A 34 13.92 2.89 -6.69
N PRO A 35 14.87 2.17 -6.05
CA PRO A 35 16.12 2.77 -5.57
C PRO A 35 16.83 3.54 -6.70
N ALA A 36 17.46 4.67 -6.39
CA ALA A 36 18.03 5.55 -7.42
C ALA A 36 19.24 4.93 -8.16
N ASP A 37 20.01 4.13 -7.43
CA ASP A 37 21.39 3.76 -7.75
C ASP A 37 21.65 2.24 -7.73
N ARG A 38 20.62 1.43 -7.41
CA ARG A 38 20.71 -0.02 -7.28
C ARG A 38 19.42 -0.72 -7.71
N ASP A 39 19.50 -2.03 -7.82
CA ASP A 39 18.33 -2.89 -8.00
C ASP A 39 17.58 -3.06 -6.67
N PRO A 40 16.23 -3.18 -6.72
CA PRO A 40 15.44 -3.38 -5.52
C PRO A 40 15.68 -4.76 -4.91
N VAL A 41 15.73 -4.84 -3.59
CA VAL A 41 15.85 -6.12 -2.87
C VAL A 41 14.51 -6.85 -2.73
N ALA A 42 13.40 -6.12 -2.84
CA ALA A 42 12.03 -6.61 -2.92
C ALA A 42 11.09 -5.49 -3.42
N THR A 43 9.87 -5.85 -3.80
CA THR A 43 8.81 -4.91 -4.21
C THR A 43 7.64 -4.94 -3.22
N LEU A 44 7.26 -3.78 -2.70
CA LEU A 44 6.05 -3.57 -1.91
C LEU A 44 4.91 -3.14 -2.84
N ILE A 45 3.85 -3.94 -2.95
CA ILE A 45 2.64 -3.60 -3.71
C ILE A 45 1.61 -3.01 -2.75
N CYS A 46 1.17 -1.77 -3.00
CA CYS A 46 0.25 -1.05 -2.13
C CYS A 46 -1.19 -1.14 -2.65
N LEU A 47 -2.07 -1.76 -1.86
CA LEU A 47 -3.50 -1.89 -2.13
C LEU A 47 -4.28 -0.88 -1.30
N HIS A 48 -4.89 0.12 -1.93
CA HIS A 48 -5.64 1.14 -1.18
C HIS A 48 -6.98 0.59 -0.67
N PRO A 49 -7.49 1.12 0.46
CA PRO A 49 -8.81 0.75 0.97
C PRO A 49 -9.92 1.15 0.00
N LEU A 50 -11.16 0.77 0.34
CA LEU A 50 -12.34 0.93 -0.52
C LEU A 50 -12.39 2.30 -1.21
N PRO A 51 -12.50 2.33 -2.56
CA PRO A 51 -12.65 3.57 -3.32
C PRO A 51 -13.83 4.43 -2.84
N THR A 52 -14.91 3.78 -2.40
CA THR A 52 -16.13 4.42 -1.87
C THR A 52 -15.93 5.17 -0.55
N HIS A 53 -14.79 5.00 0.13
CA HIS A 53 -14.43 5.72 1.35
C HIS A 53 -13.22 6.66 1.13
N GLY A 54 -12.98 7.06 -0.13
CA GLY A 54 -11.87 7.95 -0.51
C GLY A 54 -10.50 7.28 -0.57
N GLY A 55 -10.47 5.94 -0.61
CA GLY A 55 -9.24 5.18 -0.83
C GLY A 55 -8.69 5.40 -2.24
N MET A 56 -7.43 5.80 -2.33
CA MET A 56 -6.70 6.03 -3.57
C MET A 56 -5.22 5.73 -3.36
N MET A 57 -4.46 5.55 -4.43
CA MET A 57 -3.04 5.18 -4.33
C MET A 57 -2.16 6.22 -3.60
N ASP A 58 -2.66 7.44 -3.43
CA ASP A 58 -2.03 8.55 -2.69
C ASP A 58 -2.33 8.57 -1.19
N SER A 59 -2.75 7.44 -0.60
CA SER A 59 -2.76 7.26 0.85
C SER A 59 -1.46 7.76 1.50
N HIS A 60 -1.57 8.43 2.65
CA HIS A 60 -0.41 9.02 3.35
C HIS A 60 0.64 7.98 3.70
N VAL A 61 0.24 6.73 3.98
CA VAL A 61 1.18 5.62 4.24
C VAL A 61 1.92 5.25 2.96
N PHE A 62 1.21 5.00 1.86
CA PHE A 62 1.83 4.54 0.62
C PHE A 62 2.73 5.60 0.01
N ARG A 63 2.31 6.86 0.08
CA ARG A 63 3.14 7.97 -0.36
C ARG A 63 4.43 8.06 0.43
N LYS A 64 4.38 7.94 1.76
CA LYS A 64 5.60 7.89 2.60
C LYS A 64 6.46 6.67 2.28
N ALA A 65 5.84 5.50 2.04
CA ALA A 65 6.55 4.30 1.64
C ALA A 65 7.32 4.55 0.33
N ALA A 66 6.63 4.98 -0.72
CA ALA A 66 7.22 5.29 -2.01
C ALA A 66 8.28 6.40 -1.91
N TRP A 67 8.07 7.41 -1.06
CA TRP A 67 9.01 8.51 -0.87
C TRP A 67 10.30 8.12 -0.16
N ARG A 68 10.33 7.04 0.62
CA ARG A 68 11.43 6.80 1.56
C ARG A 68 12.04 5.41 1.46
N LEU A 69 11.24 4.36 1.33
CA LEU A 69 11.74 2.98 1.34
C LEU A 69 12.74 2.66 0.22
N PRO A 70 12.64 3.25 -1.00
CA PRO A 70 13.67 3.04 -2.02
C PRO A 70 15.07 3.46 -1.57
N ALA A 71 15.19 4.61 -0.92
CA ALA A 71 16.47 5.11 -0.43
C ALA A 71 16.91 4.40 0.87
N LEU A 72 15.99 4.26 1.83
CA LEU A 72 16.31 3.79 3.18
C LEU A 72 16.49 2.27 3.29
N ALA A 73 15.73 1.50 2.52
CA ALA A 73 15.67 0.04 2.63
C ALA A 73 15.94 -0.67 1.30
N GLY A 74 16.15 0.05 0.20
CA GLY A 74 16.37 -0.55 -1.11
C GLY A 74 15.12 -1.24 -1.68
N LEU A 75 13.92 -0.88 -1.22
CA LEU A 75 12.66 -1.48 -1.68
C LEU A 75 12.10 -0.75 -2.90
N ALA A 76 11.60 -1.50 -3.88
CA ALA A 76 10.65 -0.94 -4.84
C ALA A 76 9.28 -0.79 -4.19
N VAL A 77 8.52 0.24 -4.57
CA VAL A 77 7.16 0.48 -4.10
C VAL A 77 6.26 0.73 -5.30
N LEU A 78 5.32 -0.18 -5.52
CA LEU A 78 4.30 -0.11 -6.55
C LEU A 78 2.99 0.35 -5.91
N ARG A 79 2.44 1.46 -6.37
CA ARG A 79 1.11 1.97 -5.97
C ARG A 79 0.27 2.13 -7.22
N PHE A 80 -0.99 1.73 -7.17
CA PHE A 80 -1.89 1.87 -8.31
C PHE A 80 -3.31 2.13 -7.82
N ASN A 81 -4.12 2.75 -8.68
CA ASN A 81 -5.54 2.90 -8.46
C ASN A 81 -6.24 1.63 -8.96
N THR A 82 -7.04 0.97 -8.13
CA THR A 82 -7.96 -0.08 -8.59
C THR A 82 -9.00 0.52 -9.54
N ARG A 83 -9.66 -0.32 -10.34
CA ARG A 83 -10.70 0.07 -11.29
C ARG A 83 -11.69 1.09 -10.72
N GLY A 84 -12.01 2.11 -11.52
CA GLY A 84 -12.89 3.21 -11.14
C GLY A 84 -12.34 4.20 -10.11
N THR A 85 -11.09 4.03 -9.63
CA THR A 85 -10.49 4.92 -8.63
C THR A 85 -9.68 6.03 -9.28
N GLY A 86 -9.88 7.27 -8.82
CA GLY A 86 -9.17 8.46 -9.28
C GLY A 86 -8.13 8.95 -8.29
N SER A 87 -7.01 9.48 -8.81
CA SER A 87 -5.99 10.22 -8.06
C SER A 87 -5.54 11.47 -8.81
N LEU A 88 -4.53 12.19 -8.30
CA LEU A 88 -3.92 13.28 -9.07
C LEU A 88 -3.21 12.78 -10.34
N ARG A 89 -2.88 11.48 -10.39
CA ARG A 89 -2.21 10.84 -11.51
C ARG A 89 -3.19 10.26 -12.54
N GLY A 90 -4.49 10.48 -12.36
CA GLY A 90 -5.54 10.02 -13.29
C GLY A 90 -6.52 9.03 -12.65
N THR A 91 -7.40 8.49 -13.49
CA THR A 91 -8.46 7.57 -13.07
C THR A 91 -8.31 6.26 -13.81
N SER A 92 -8.26 5.16 -13.06
CA SER A 92 -8.28 3.81 -13.63
C SER A 92 -9.63 3.50 -14.26
N GLU A 93 -9.64 2.80 -15.38
CA GLU A 93 -10.85 2.43 -16.11
C GLU A 93 -11.78 1.51 -15.28
N GLY A 94 -13.02 1.33 -15.76
CA GLY A 94 -14.02 0.47 -15.13
C GLY A 94 -14.71 1.07 -13.91
N SER A 95 -15.30 0.21 -13.10
CA SER A 95 -16.04 0.58 -11.88
C SER A 95 -15.81 -0.44 -10.77
N PHE A 96 -15.93 0.01 -9.52
CA PHE A 96 -15.87 -0.84 -8.34
C PHE A 96 -16.89 -1.99 -8.43
N ASP A 97 -16.44 -3.21 -8.16
CA ASP A 97 -17.22 -4.44 -8.35
C ASP A 97 -17.15 -5.37 -7.11
N GLY A 98 -17.01 -4.76 -5.93
CA GLY A 98 -17.06 -5.50 -4.66
C GLY A 98 -15.90 -6.46 -4.42
N GLY A 99 -14.86 -6.47 -5.26
CA GLY A 99 -13.70 -7.36 -5.20
C GLY A 99 -13.66 -8.44 -6.28
N ALA A 100 -14.73 -8.64 -7.05
CA ALA A 100 -14.77 -9.65 -8.12
C ALA A 100 -13.90 -9.22 -9.31
N GLY A 101 -14.09 -7.99 -9.77
CA GLY A 101 -13.23 -7.37 -10.78
C GLY A 101 -11.83 -7.04 -10.24
N GLU A 102 -11.72 -6.46 -9.05
CA GLU A 102 -10.47 -5.95 -8.49
C GLU A 102 -9.38 -7.02 -8.33
N ARG A 103 -9.74 -8.31 -8.36
CA ARG A 103 -8.75 -9.39 -8.46
C ARG A 103 -7.88 -9.24 -9.71
N PHE A 104 -8.44 -8.86 -10.85
CA PHE A 104 -7.66 -8.69 -12.07
C PHE A 104 -6.71 -7.49 -11.96
N ASP A 105 -7.09 -6.48 -11.18
CA ASP A 105 -6.26 -5.31 -10.89
C ASP A 105 -5.03 -5.70 -10.07
N VAL A 106 -5.23 -6.47 -9.00
CA VAL A 106 -4.14 -6.98 -8.16
C VAL A 106 -3.25 -7.92 -8.96
N ALA A 107 -3.82 -8.77 -9.83
CA ALA A 107 -3.06 -9.67 -10.69
C ALA A 107 -2.17 -8.89 -11.64
N ALA A 108 -2.69 -7.82 -12.25
CA ALA A 108 -1.92 -6.95 -13.14
C ALA A 108 -0.79 -6.23 -12.39
N ALA A 109 -1.05 -5.76 -11.17
CA ALA A 109 -0.03 -5.14 -10.33
C ALA A 109 1.08 -6.14 -9.95
N ILE A 110 0.72 -7.38 -9.63
CA ILE A 110 1.69 -8.41 -9.32
C ILE A 110 2.44 -8.85 -10.58
N GLU A 111 1.78 -9.03 -11.71
CA GLU A 111 2.44 -9.33 -12.99
C GLU A 111 3.49 -8.27 -13.32
N HIS A 112 3.14 -7.00 -13.14
CA HIS A 112 4.05 -5.87 -13.32
C HIS A 112 5.20 -5.85 -12.31
N ALA A 113 4.94 -6.19 -11.04
CA ALA A 113 5.94 -6.21 -9.97
C ALA A 113 6.85 -7.44 -10.01
N GLU A 114 6.38 -8.55 -10.56
CA GLU A 114 6.89 -9.86 -10.19
C GLU A 114 7.18 -10.77 -11.37
N PHE A 115 6.40 -10.75 -12.45
CA PHE A 115 6.36 -11.92 -13.33
C PHE A 115 6.23 -13.22 -12.48
N VAL A 116 5.32 -13.26 -11.49
CA VAL A 116 4.59 -14.41 -10.87
C VAL A 116 4.11 -14.05 -9.47
N SER A 117 2.85 -13.64 -9.29
CA SER A 117 1.90 -14.20 -8.30
C SER A 117 0.44 -13.73 -8.53
N PRO A 118 -0.58 -14.54 -8.16
CA PRO A 118 -2.00 -14.25 -8.43
C PRO A 118 -2.63 -13.32 -7.37
N PRO A 119 -3.92 -12.94 -7.48
CA PRO A 119 -4.49 -11.74 -6.83
C PRO A 119 -5.28 -11.91 -5.53
N LEU A 120 -5.21 -10.93 -4.61
CA LEU A 120 -5.95 -10.91 -3.33
C LEU A 120 -7.19 -10.00 -3.38
N ARG A 121 -8.40 -10.59 -3.41
CA ARG A 121 -9.58 -10.10 -2.66
C ARG A 121 -10.78 -11.07 -2.63
N THR A 122 -10.96 -11.93 -3.64
CA THR A 122 -12.08 -12.88 -3.75
C THR A 122 -11.65 -14.33 -4.00
N ILE A 123 -10.41 -14.67 -3.62
CA ILE A 123 -9.86 -16.00 -3.83
C ILE A 123 -10.77 -17.07 -3.21
N SER A 124 -11.21 -18.00 -4.05
CA SER A 124 -11.83 -19.26 -3.62
C SER A 124 -10.79 -20.14 -2.91
N GLU A 125 -11.17 -21.02 -1.98
CA GLU A 125 -10.22 -21.95 -1.33
C GLU A 125 -9.22 -22.64 -2.31
N PRO A 126 -9.62 -23.04 -3.53
CA PRO A 126 -8.71 -23.58 -4.54
C PRO A 126 -7.64 -22.61 -5.05
N GLU A 127 -7.97 -21.33 -5.22
CA GLU A 127 -7.02 -20.31 -5.67
C GLU A 127 -6.08 -19.88 -4.54
N LEU A 128 -6.47 -20.03 -3.26
CA LEU A 128 -5.60 -19.76 -2.11
C LEU A 128 -4.64 -20.95 -1.90
N ALA A 129 -5.09 -22.18 -2.17
CA ALA A 129 -4.22 -23.35 -2.27
C ALA A 129 -3.19 -23.24 -3.42
N ALA A 130 -3.51 -22.53 -4.51
CA ALA A 130 -2.54 -22.25 -5.58
C ALA A 130 -1.40 -21.34 -5.10
N TRP A 131 -1.65 -20.45 -4.13
CA TRP A 131 -0.59 -19.68 -3.46
C TRP A 131 0.26 -20.59 -2.59
N ALA A 132 -0.33 -21.51 -1.82
CA ALA A 132 0.42 -22.54 -1.09
C ALA A 132 1.41 -23.30 -2.00
N GLY A 133 1.09 -23.42 -3.29
CA GLY A 133 1.93 -24.03 -4.32
C GLY A 133 3.11 -23.19 -4.83
N ASN A 134 3.15 -21.86 -4.64
CA ASN A 134 4.23 -21.01 -5.17
C ASN A 134 5.45 -20.87 -4.23
N GLY A 135 5.27 -21.12 -2.93
CA GLY A 135 6.32 -21.08 -1.90
C GLY A 135 6.91 -19.70 -1.57
N LYS A 136 6.43 -18.61 -2.16
CA LYS A 136 6.98 -17.26 -1.92
C LYS A 136 6.44 -16.66 -0.61
N PRO A 137 7.28 -16.00 0.22
CA PRO A 137 6.84 -15.34 1.45
C PRO A 137 5.79 -14.27 1.20
N LEU A 138 4.70 -14.28 1.97
CA LEU A 138 3.63 -13.29 1.95
C LEU A 138 3.45 -12.70 3.35
N THR A 139 3.35 -11.38 3.45
CA THR A 139 3.08 -10.69 4.72
C THR A 139 1.86 -9.78 4.58
N ALA A 140 0.86 -9.98 5.43
CA ALA A 140 -0.32 -9.13 5.54
C ALA A 140 -0.23 -8.26 6.81
N LEU A 141 -0.05 -6.95 6.65
CA LEU A 141 -0.10 -6.01 7.77
C LEU A 141 -1.54 -5.57 8.03
N VAL A 142 -2.04 -5.80 9.25
CA VAL A 142 -3.42 -5.54 9.65
C VAL A 142 -3.41 -4.61 10.88
N PRO A 143 -4.13 -3.47 10.88
CA PRO A 143 -4.23 -2.64 12.07
C PRO A 143 -4.85 -3.42 13.24
N GLU A 144 -4.36 -3.25 14.47
CA GLU A 144 -4.98 -3.87 15.65
C GLU A 144 -6.46 -3.48 15.78
N PHE A 145 -6.79 -2.22 15.53
CA PHE A 145 -8.13 -1.67 15.60
C PHE A 145 -8.72 -1.40 14.21
N ASP A 146 -8.57 -2.36 13.29
CA ASP A 146 -9.29 -2.31 12.02
C ASP A 146 -10.81 -2.40 12.26
N ASP A 147 -11.59 -1.61 11.52
CA ASP A 147 -13.05 -1.56 11.65
C ASP A 147 -13.75 -2.72 10.92
N TYR A 148 -13.05 -3.43 10.03
CA TYR A 148 -13.64 -4.43 9.13
C TYR A 148 -12.99 -5.82 9.22
N LEU A 149 -11.68 -5.90 9.44
CA LEU A 149 -10.96 -7.17 9.52
C LEU A 149 -9.80 -7.06 10.50
N ARG A 150 -9.99 -7.56 11.72
CA ARG A 150 -8.98 -7.52 12.78
C ARG A 150 -7.92 -8.60 12.59
N PRO A 151 -6.75 -8.50 13.25
CA PRO A 151 -5.64 -9.43 13.03
C PRO A 151 -5.98 -10.91 13.27
N ASP A 152 -6.81 -11.22 14.27
CA ASP A 152 -7.23 -12.59 14.56
C ASP A 152 -8.13 -13.15 13.43
N GLU A 153 -9.11 -12.37 12.99
CA GLU A 153 -10.00 -12.71 11.87
C GLU A 153 -9.22 -12.82 10.55
N ALA A 154 -8.22 -11.97 10.35
CA ALA A 154 -7.31 -12.06 9.23
C ALA A 154 -6.50 -13.37 9.28
N ARG A 155 -5.96 -13.78 10.43
CA ARG A 155 -5.22 -15.06 10.55
C ARG A 155 -6.08 -16.25 10.14
N GLU A 156 -7.33 -16.30 10.60
CA GLU A 156 -8.27 -17.36 10.21
C GLU A 156 -8.51 -17.34 8.70
N ARG A 157 -8.75 -16.16 8.12
CA ARG A 157 -9.01 -15.99 6.68
C ARG A 157 -7.80 -16.31 5.80
N PHE A 158 -6.58 -16.03 6.26
CA PHE A 158 -5.34 -16.27 5.54
C PHE A 158 -4.71 -17.64 5.83
N ALA A 159 -5.25 -18.45 6.75
CA ALA A 159 -4.72 -19.77 7.12
C ALA A 159 -4.62 -20.77 5.95
N VAL A 160 -5.42 -20.52 4.91
CA VAL A 160 -5.46 -21.26 3.65
C VAL A 160 -4.24 -20.95 2.75
N VAL A 161 -3.45 -19.90 3.05
CA VAL A 161 -2.09 -19.65 2.53
C VAL A 161 -1.10 -19.92 3.67
N PRO A 162 -0.55 -21.13 3.78
CA PRO A 162 0.24 -21.54 4.94
C PRO A 162 1.54 -20.72 5.12
N GLN A 163 2.03 -20.07 4.06
CA GLN A 163 3.18 -19.17 4.11
C GLN A 163 2.84 -17.69 4.31
N CYS A 164 1.55 -17.33 4.47
CA CYS A 164 1.13 -15.97 4.80
C CYS A 164 1.37 -15.68 6.28
N GLU A 165 2.20 -14.69 6.59
CA GLU A 165 2.31 -14.11 7.92
C GLU A 165 1.33 -12.94 8.06
N VAL A 166 0.32 -13.08 8.92
CA VAL A 166 -0.55 -11.96 9.31
C VAL A 166 0.01 -11.27 10.55
N VAL A 167 0.22 -9.98 10.43
CA VAL A 167 0.84 -9.13 11.44
C VAL A 167 -0.16 -8.08 11.90
N GLY A 168 -0.63 -8.23 13.13
CA GLY A 168 -1.34 -7.15 13.81
C GLY A 168 -0.36 -6.03 14.16
N VAL A 169 -0.61 -4.81 13.70
CA VAL A 169 0.20 -3.64 14.05
C VAL A 169 -0.39 -2.99 15.30
N PRO A 170 0.30 -3.06 16.46
CA PRO A 170 -0.26 -2.59 17.72
C PRO A 170 -0.55 -1.09 17.70
N GLY A 171 -1.67 -0.69 18.30
CA GLY A 171 -2.12 0.70 18.37
C GLY A 171 -2.72 1.26 17.08
N ALA A 172 -2.49 0.60 15.94
CA ALA A 172 -2.90 1.11 14.64
C ALA A 172 -4.41 1.02 14.44
N LYS A 173 -4.97 2.10 13.90
CA LYS A 173 -6.39 2.20 13.53
C LYS A 173 -6.56 1.93 12.03
N HIS A 174 -7.79 1.63 11.60
CA HIS A 174 -8.15 1.30 10.22
C HIS A 174 -7.46 2.18 9.13
N LEU A 175 -7.36 3.50 9.37
CA LEU A 175 -6.76 4.45 8.42
C LEU A 175 -5.26 4.69 8.60
N TRP A 176 -4.58 4.04 9.55
CA TRP A 176 -3.14 4.21 9.82
C TRP A 176 -2.70 5.66 10.11
N VAL A 177 -3.62 6.51 10.58
CA VAL A 177 -3.35 7.93 10.85
C VAL A 177 -2.48 8.06 12.10
N GLY A 178 -1.25 8.55 11.91
CA GLY A 178 -0.25 8.65 12.97
C GLY A 178 0.73 7.47 13.02
N ASP A 179 0.36 6.34 12.41
CA ASP A 179 1.11 5.08 12.53
C ASP A 179 2.06 4.80 11.37
N ALA A 180 2.14 5.71 10.40
CA ALA A 180 2.91 5.48 9.17
C ALA A 180 4.38 5.09 9.44
N GLU A 181 5.06 5.70 10.42
CA GLU A 181 6.44 5.30 10.72
C GLU A 181 6.52 3.87 11.28
N THR A 182 5.58 3.51 12.17
CA THR A 182 5.45 2.15 12.71
C THR A 182 5.19 1.14 11.59
N VAL A 183 4.32 1.46 10.64
CA VAL A 183 4.03 0.59 9.49
C VAL A 183 5.27 0.39 8.63
N LEU A 184 6.00 1.46 8.31
CA LEU A 184 7.22 1.34 7.51
C LEU A 184 8.30 0.53 8.25
N ASP A 185 8.45 0.73 9.56
CA ASP A 185 9.37 -0.06 10.38
C ASP A 185 8.96 -1.55 10.40
N GLU A 186 7.68 -1.89 10.52
CA GLU A 186 7.19 -3.28 10.50
C GLU A 186 7.33 -3.95 9.12
N VAL A 187 7.17 -3.20 8.02
CA VAL A 187 7.50 -3.67 6.65
C VAL A 187 8.99 -4.02 6.58
N VAL A 188 9.86 -3.08 6.94
CA VAL A 188 11.30 -3.22 6.78
C VAL A 188 11.85 -4.31 7.70
N LYS A 189 11.38 -4.39 8.94
CA LYS A 189 11.75 -5.45 9.88
C LYS A 189 11.59 -6.87 9.31
N ARG A 190 10.63 -7.08 8.42
CA ARG A 190 10.35 -8.39 7.80
C ARG A 190 11.02 -8.57 6.46
N VAL A 191 10.92 -7.56 5.60
CA VAL A 191 11.39 -7.67 4.21
C VAL A 191 12.89 -7.41 4.11
N VAL A 192 13.41 -6.47 4.90
CA VAL A 192 14.83 -6.08 4.91
C VAL A 192 15.30 -5.88 6.36
N PRO A 193 15.41 -6.94 7.18
CA PRO A 193 15.71 -6.80 8.61
C PRO A 193 17.00 -6.03 8.90
N ALA A 194 17.97 -6.05 7.98
CA ALA A 194 19.22 -5.30 8.08
C ALA A 194 19.05 -3.77 8.00
N ALA A 195 17.91 -3.28 7.48
CA ALA A 195 17.57 -1.86 7.42
C ALA A 195 16.65 -1.40 8.57
N TYR A 196 16.32 -2.29 9.51
CA TYR A 196 15.53 -1.98 10.70
C TYR A 196 16.43 -1.59 11.89
N PRO A 197 16.05 -0.58 12.70
CA PRO A 197 14.95 0.36 12.47
C PRO A 197 15.30 1.37 11.37
N LEU A 198 14.28 1.93 10.70
CA LEU A 198 14.51 2.96 9.69
C LEU A 198 15.15 4.20 10.34
N PRO A 199 16.17 4.79 9.68
CA PRO A 199 16.80 5.99 10.20
C PRO A 199 15.81 7.16 10.22
N ARG A 200 15.95 8.03 11.22
CA ARG A 200 15.12 9.25 11.37
C ARG A 200 15.80 10.51 10.82
N GLN A 201 17.02 10.37 10.32
CA GLN A 201 17.81 11.43 9.72
C GLN A 201 18.45 10.93 8.42
N TRP A 202 18.73 11.86 7.51
CA TRP A 202 19.30 11.61 6.19
C TRP A 202 20.43 12.60 5.90
N ASP A 203 21.56 12.12 5.38
CA ASP A 203 22.74 12.93 5.05
C ASP A 203 22.85 13.26 3.55
N GLY A 204 22.04 12.64 2.71
CA GLY A 204 21.98 12.87 1.27
C GLY A 204 20.99 13.97 0.84
N PRO A 205 20.83 14.16 -0.49
CA PRO A 205 19.82 15.08 -1.02
C PRO A 205 18.42 14.61 -0.67
N MET A 206 17.51 15.55 -0.44
CA MET A 206 16.12 15.30 -0.11
C MET A 206 15.25 16.47 -0.57
N GLU A 207 14.09 16.15 -1.11
CA GLU A 207 13.04 17.12 -1.47
C GLU A 207 11.90 17.07 -0.46
N TYR A 208 10.98 18.04 -0.56
CA TYR A 208 9.80 18.11 0.28
C TYR A 208 8.54 18.19 -0.58
N GLY A 209 7.65 17.21 -0.43
CA GLY A 209 6.37 17.20 -1.11
C GLY A 209 5.46 18.33 -0.62
N ASP A 210 4.68 18.89 -1.54
CA ASP A 210 3.64 19.85 -1.21
C ASP A 210 2.45 19.13 -0.54
N ALA A 211 2.28 19.37 0.76
CA ALA A 211 1.19 18.79 1.53
C ALA A 211 -0.17 19.46 1.24
N SER A 212 -0.19 20.67 0.65
CA SER A 212 -1.40 21.47 0.46
C SER A 212 -2.27 21.00 -0.72
N ALA A 213 -1.66 20.40 -1.75
CA ALA A 213 -2.37 19.85 -2.90
C ALA A 213 -3.35 18.71 -2.57
N TYR A 214 -3.28 18.14 -1.36
CA TYR A 214 -4.02 16.93 -0.97
C TYR A 214 -5.03 17.15 0.15
N ALA A 215 -4.89 18.22 0.94
CA ALA A 215 -5.83 18.54 2.03
C ALA A 215 -7.27 18.75 1.51
N ASN A 216 -7.43 19.20 0.26
CA ASN A 216 -8.74 19.51 -0.32
C ASN A 216 -9.56 18.30 -0.79
N ARG A 217 -9.00 17.08 -0.89
CA ARG A 217 -9.75 15.91 -1.40
C ARG A 217 -10.04 14.82 -0.37
N THR A 218 -9.23 14.68 0.68
CA THR A 218 -9.59 13.80 1.80
C THR A 218 -10.89 14.28 2.46
N VAL A 219 -11.07 15.59 2.64
CA VAL A 219 -12.29 16.15 3.26
C VAL A 219 -13.51 16.04 2.35
N ALA A 220 -13.34 16.11 1.03
CA ALA A 220 -14.43 15.96 0.07
C ALA A 220 -15.02 14.53 0.04
N ALA A 221 -14.20 13.51 0.26
CA ALA A 221 -14.65 12.11 0.35
C ALA A 221 -15.50 11.81 1.61
N PHE A 222 -15.48 12.69 2.62
CA PHE A 222 -16.27 12.55 3.86
C PHE A 222 -17.39 13.59 3.99
N ALA A 223 -17.60 14.45 2.99
CA ALA A 223 -18.59 15.53 3.07
C ALA A 223 -20.05 15.01 3.05
N ASP A 224 -20.29 13.84 2.43
CA ASP A 224 -21.63 13.28 2.24
C ASP A 224 -21.97 12.12 3.20
N LEU A 225 -21.07 11.80 4.15
CA LEU A 225 -21.36 10.80 5.17
C LEU A 225 -22.09 11.45 6.36
N PRO A 226 -23.22 10.89 6.84
CA PRO A 226 -23.93 11.45 7.96
C PRO A 226 -23.02 11.47 9.20
N THR A 227 -22.72 12.66 9.70
CA THR A 227 -21.95 12.83 10.92
C THR A 227 -22.80 12.38 12.11
N THR A 228 -22.49 11.22 12.70
CA THR A 228 -22.99 10.90 14.05
C THR A 228 -22.53 11.98 15.02
N PRO A 229 -23.43 12.61 15.79
CA PRO A 229 -23.06 13.68 16.71
C PRO A 229 -22.14 13.14 17.81
N ARG A 230 -21.06 13.88 18.11
CA ARG A 230 -20.20 13.57 19.25
C ARG A 230 -21.01 13.60 20.55
N PRO A 231 -20.87 12.61 21.45
CA PRO A 231 -21.39 12.74 22.80
C PRO A 231 -20.68 13.91 23.50
N ARG A 232 -21.49 14.77 24.12
CA ARG A 232 -20.98 15.85 24.99
C ARG A 232 -20.51 15.21 26.28
N HIS A 233 -19.24 15.39 26.62
CA HIS A 233 -18.72 15.24 27.98
C HIS A 233 -18.60 16.63 28.60
#